data_AF-A0A915UNV7-F1
#
_entry.id   AF-A0A915UNV7-F1
#
_cell.length_a   1.000
_cell.length_b   1.000
_cell.length_c   1.000
_cell.angle_alpha   90.00
_cell.angle_beta   90.00
_cell.angle_gamma   90.00
#
_symmetry.space_group_name_H-M   'P 1'
#
loop_
_entity.id
_entity.type
_entity.pdbx_description
1 polymer ?
#
loop_
_entity_poly.entity_id
_entity_poly.type
_entity_poly.pdbx_seq_one_letter_code
_entity_poly.pdbx_strand_id
1 'polypeptide(L)' 'MPADVLEELLLLCRAAAEAGEDWRRRLEREWLPHTIAANEAKVRQALASWKGFAPETREALENAVLAALDEAMDQAGYR' A
#
# COMPACT_ATOMS: atom_id res chain seq x y z
N MET A 1 -18.43 -7.33 -0.27
CA MET A 1 -17.27 -7.06 0.60
C MET A 1 -16.93 -5.60 0.42
N PRO A 2 -16.76 -4.79 1.48
CA PRO A 2 -16.12 -3.49 1.30
C PRO A 2 -14.78 -3.74 0.60
N ALA A 3 -14.47 -2.98 -0.44
CA ALA A 3 -13.20 -3.09 -1.15
C ALA A 3 -12.05 -3.06 -0.13
N ASP A 4 -11.14 -4.01 -0.22
CA ASP A 4 -10.00 -4.09 0.69
C ASP A 4 -9.09 -2.88 0.39
N VAL A 5 -8.81 -2.07 1.41
CA VAL A 5 -8.00 -0.86 1.25
C VAL A 5 -6.62 -1.18 0.65
N LEU A 6 -6.06 -2.37 0.90
CA LEU A 6 -4.80 -2.78 0.29
C LEU A 6 -4.93 -3.13 -1.19
N GLU A 7 -6.07 -3.67 -1.62
CA GLU A 7 -6.36 -3.89 -3.04
C GLU A 7 -6.49 -2.55 -3.78
N GLU A 8 -7.18 -1.57 -3.19
CA GLU A 8 -7.28 -0.22 -3.76
C GLU A 8 -5.91 0.45 -3.88
N LEU A 9 -5.07 0.35 -2.84
CA LEU A 9 -3.71 0.87 -2.88
C LEU A 9 -2.86 0.18 -3.96
N LEU A 10 -3.00 -1.14 -4.13
CA LEU A 10 -2.30 -1.87 -5.18
C LEU A 10 -2.74 -1.43 -6.58
N LEU A 11 -4.05 -1.19 -6.79
CA LEU A 11 -4.56 -0.66 -8.05
C LEU A 11 -3.99 0.73 -8.36
N LEU A 12 -3.87 1.59 -7.35
CA LEU A 12 -3.23 2.90 -7.50
C LEU A 12 -1.75 2.79 -7.85
N CYS A 13 -1.01 1.87 -7.21
CA CYS A 13 0.39 1.61 -7.54
C CYS A 13 0.56 1.18 -9.00
N ARG A 14 -0.31 0.29 -9.51
CA ARG A 14 -0.30 -0.14 -10.91
C ARG A 14 -0.59 1.01 -11.87
N ALA A 15 -1.65 1.78 -11.61
CA ALA A 15 -2.00 2.93 -12.43
C ALA A 15 -0.89 3.98 -12.47
N ALA A 16 -0.21 4.22 -11.34
CA ALA A 16 0.93 5.12 -11.28
C ALA A 16 2.15 4.58 -12.05
N ALA A 17 2.43 3.28 -11.97
CA ALA A 17 3.51 2.64 -12.73
C ALA A 17 3.26 2.74 -14.25
N GLU A 18 2.01 2.56 -14.69
CA GLU A 18 1.61 2.73 -16.09
C GLU A 18 1.67 4.18 -16.58
N ALA A 19 1.38 5.14 -15.70
CA ALA A 19 1.42 6.56 -16.02
C ALA A 19 2.85 7.13 -16.07
N GLY A 20 3.84 6.44 -15.49
CA GLY A 20 5.26 6.77 -15.56
C GLY A 20 5.90 7.13 -14.21
N GLU A 21 7.22 7.32 -14.24
CA GLU A 21 8.05 7.41 -13.03
C GLU A 21 7.71 8.59 -12.11
N ASP A 22 7.32 9.74 -12.67
CA ASP A 22 6.93 10.92 -11.87
C ASP A 22 5.67 10.65 -11.04
N TRP A 23 4.69 9.95 -11.62
CA TRP A 23 3.47 9.57 -10.91
C TRP A 23 3.75 8.53 -9.82
N ARG A 24 4.60 7.55 -10.11
CA ARG A 24 5.06 6.58 -9.11
C ARG A 24 5.74 7.25 -7.92
N ARG A 25 6.72 8.13 -8.18
CA ARG A 25 7.43 8.86 -7.11
C ARG A 25 6.50 9.72 -6.28
N ARG A 26 5.52 10.35 -6.91
CA ARG A 26 4.53 11.18 -6.20
C ARG A 26 3.60 10.34 -5.33
N LEU A 27 3.18 9.19 -5.84
CA LEU A 27 2.37 8.24 -5.08
C LEU A 27 3.12 7.76 -3.82
N GLU A 28 4.37 7.32 -3.99
CA GLU A 28 5.22 6.81 -2.91
C GLU A 28 5.57 7.85 -1.84
N ARG A 29 5.90 9.08 -2.25
CA ARG A 29 6.40 10.12 -1.32
C ARG A 29 5.31 10.91 -0.62
N GLU A 30 4.18 11.14 -1.28
CA GLU A 30 3.14 12.04 -0.77
C GLU A 30 1.87 11.28 -0.41
N TRP A 31 1.33 10.51 -1.36
CA TRP A 31 -0.02 9.98 -1.26
C TRP A 31 -0.14 8.76 -0.36
N LEU A 32 0.76 7.78 -0.51
CA LEU A 32 0.74 6.53 0.27
C LEU A 32 0.88 6.80 1.78
N PRO A 33 1.91 7.55 2.25
CA PRO A 33 2.03 7.89 3.66
C PRO A 33 0.80 8.58 4.23
N HIS A 34 0.24 9.54 3.48
CA HIS A 34 -0.94 10.27 3.90
C HIS A 34 -2.18 9.38 3.98
N THR A 35 -2.37 8.50 2.99
CA THR A 35 -3.54 7.59 2.92
C THR A 35 -3.48 6.53 4.01
N ILE A 36 -2.30 5.98 4.29
CA ILE A 36 -2.07 5.03 5.39
C ILE A 36 -2.39 5.71 6.72
N ALA A 37 -1.88 6.93 6.93
CA ALA A 37 -2.15 7.69 8.15
C ALA A 37 -3.64 8.00 8.35
N ALA A 38 -4.33 8.42 7.28
CA ALA A 38 -5.76 8.75 7.33
C ALA A 38 -6.67 7.53 7.56
N ASN A 39 -6.19 6.32 7.23
CA ASN A 39 -6.97 5.08 7.30
C ASN A 39 -6.33 4.02 8.20
N GLU A 40 -5.53 4.43 9.19
CA GLU A 40 -4.64 3.55 9.95
C GLU A 40 -5.31 2.25 10.45
N ALA A 41 -6.48 2.37 11.09
CA ALA A 41 -7.19 1.21 11.63
C ALA A 41 -7.65 0.22 10.55
N LYS A 42 -8.15 0.73 9.41
CA LYS A 42 -8.60 -0.10 8.28
C LYS A 42 -7.41 -0.77 7.60
N VAL A 43 -6.32 -0.02 7.39
CA VAL A 43 -5.08 -0.53 6.78
C VAL A 43 -4.47 -1.61 7.66
N ARG A 44 -4.47 -1.43 8.98
CA ARG A 44 -3.99 -2.44 9.93
C ARG A 44 -4.83 -3.72 9.88
N GLN A 45 -6.16 -3.60 9.84
CA GLN A 45 -7.05 -4.75 9.71
C GLN A 45 -6.84 -5.49 8.38
N ALA A 46 -6.74 -4.75 7.28
CA ALA A 46 -6.49 -5.29 5.96
C ALA A 46 -5.14 -6.02 5.89
N LEU A 47 -4.08 -5.40 6.42
CA LEU A 47 -2.75 -6.02 6.45
C LEU A 47 -2.74 -7.31 7.27
N ALA A 48 -3.45 -7.34 8.41
CA ALA A 48 -3.63 -8.57 9.18
C ALA A 48 -4.34 -9.66 8.37
N SER A 49 -5.36 -9.29 7.59
CA SER A 49 -6.08 -10.22 6.71
C SER A 49 -5.19 -10.76 5.59
N TRP A 50 -4.34 -9.91 5.00
CA TRP A 50 -3.48 -10.26 3.86
C TRP A 50 -2.22 -11.03 4.25
N LYS A 51 -1.53 -10.60 5.31
CA LYS A 51 -0.22 -11.13 5.71
C LYS A 51 -0.24 -11.96 6.99
N GLY A 52 -1.39 -12.03 7.68
CA GLY A 52 -1.55 -12.79 8.92
C GLY A 52 -0.99 -12.11 10.17
N PHE A 53 -0.56 -10.85 10.08
CA PHE A 53 -0.07 -10.07 11.22
C PHE A 53 -0.40 -8.57 11.10
N ALA A 54 -0.56 -7.90 12.24
CA ALA A 54 -0.72 -6.45 12.32
C ALA A 54 0.43 -5.84 13.13
N PRO A 55 1.24 -4.95 12.55
CA PRO A 55 2.20 -4.15 13.30
C PRO A 55 1.52 -3.33 14.40
N GLU A 56 2.20 -3.06 15.50
CA GLU A 56 1.66 -2.30 16.64
C GLU A 56 1.88 -0.79 16.51
N THR A 57 3.02 -0.36 15.98
CA THR A 57 3.35 1.05 15.79
C THR A 57 2.94 1.54 14.40
N ARG A 58 2.66 2.84 14.29
CA ARG A 58 2.34 3.48 13.01
C ARG A 58 3.48 3.34 11.99
N GLU A 59 4.72 3.56 12.42
CA GLU A 59 5.90 3.42 11.56
C GLU A 59 6.06 1.97 11.04
N ALA A 60 5.87 0.98 11.91
CA ALA A 60 5.94 -0.42 11.49
C ALA A 60 4.78 -0.80 10.56
N LEU A 61 3.60 -0.22 10.75
CA LEU A 61 2.47 -0.39 9.84
C LEU A 61 2.79 0.16 8.45
N GLU A 62 3.30 1.39 8.38
CA GLU A 62 3.65 2.03 7.11
C GLU A 62 4.71 1.21 6.35
N ASN A 63 5.79 0.81 7.03
CA ASN A 63 6.83 -0.03 6.44
C ASN A 63 6.29 -1.39 5.94
N ALA A 64 5.44 -2.04 6.73
CA ALA A 64 4.88 -3.34 6.36
C ALA A 64 3.90 -3.25 5.18
N VAL A 65 3.10 -2.19 5.10
CA VAL A 65 2.22 -1.93 3.96
C VAL A 65 3.02 -1.67 2.70
N LEU A 66 4.04 -0.79 2.77
CA LEU A 66 4.89 -0.50 1.62
C LEU A 66 5.60 -1.77 1.12
N ALA A 67 6.15 -2.59 2.02
CA ALA A 67 6.76 -3.87 1.64
C ALA A 67 5.75 -4.84 1.01
N ALA A 68 4.52 -4.92 1.54
CA ALA A 68 3.48 -5.78 0.97
C ALA A 68 3.04 -5.33 -0.42
N LEU A 69 2.95 -4.01 -0.65
CA LEU A 69 2.62 -3.44 -1.96
C LEU A 69 3.76 -3.66 -2.97
N ASP A 70 5.01 -3.47 -2.54
CA ASP A 70 6.20 -3.70 -3.37
C ASP A 70 6.28 -5.16 -3.82
N GLU A 71 6.12 -6.12 -2.90
CA GLU A 71 6.08 -7.55 -3.22
C GLU A 71 4.96 -7.89 -4.23
N ALA A 72 3.77 -7.29 -4.06
CA ALA A 72 2.64 -7.53 -4.96
C ALA A 72 2.82 -6.88 -6.35
N MET A 73 3.51 -5.74 -6.42
CA MET A 73 3.87 -5.08 -7.68
C MET A 73 4.92 -5.89 -8.43
N ASP A 74 5.95 -6.38 -7.74
CA ASP A 74 6.98 -7.26 -8.30
C ASP A 74 6.37 -8.55 -8.86
N GLN A 75 5.47 -9.20 -8.12
CA GLN A 75 4.73 -10.39 -8.58
C GLN A 75 3.87 -10.11 -9.82
N ALA A 76 3.38 -8.87 -9.97
CA ALA A 76 2.60 -8.42 -11.12
C ALA A 76 3.48 -7.97 -12.31
N GLY A 77 4.81 -7.98 -12.17
CA GLY A 77 5.74 -7.59 -13.23
C GLY A 77 6.05 -6.10 -13.31
N TYR A 78 5.64 -5.32 -12.31
CA TYR A 78 5.99 -3.91 -12.18
C TYR A 78 7.20 -3.79 -11.25
N ARG A 79 8.34 -3.30 -11.78
CA ARG A 79 9.58 -3.05 -11.04
C ARG A 79 9.83 -1.56 -10.87
#